data_AF-A0A7S0YM86-F1
#
_entry.id   AF-A0A7S0YM86-F1
#
_cell.length_a   1.000
_cell.length_b   1.000
_cell.length_c   1.000
_cell.angle_alpha   90.00
_cell.angle_beta   90.00
_cell.angle_gamma   90.00
#
_symmetry.space_group_name_H-M   'P 1'
#
loop_
_entity.id
_entity.type
_entity.pdbx_description
1 polymer ?
#
loop_
_entity_poly.entity_id
_entity_poly.type
_entity_poly.pdbx_seq_one_letter_code
_entity_poly.pdbx_strand_id
1 'polypeptide(L)'
;MNNNKLDEAALLAGCRGVFSKASYITMGSKEKPEEYIKKIPPRSVYTGKHFATIPGKDGFTNEVYFEKKHNWISDGDKYIDKLRYKDSGQEKKKGFLTSDFSKRDEFSNVIRTEQWREQLSQESNFASKALESFASNAGLDTFQQATKKEEPELLLYDLVFEKEDPNFTGASKTHRDTKNRTQLTKDRNLGSMSTTTALTYTAPTEHTKPDYARKPIVRDTFFRRENVLFPGGCAADPGL
;
A
#
# COMPACT_ATOMS: atom_id res chain seq x y z
N MET A 1 -99.29 -65.79 37.87
CA MET A 1 -98.47 -66.49 36.86
C MET A 1 -97.49 -67.48 37.50
N ASN A 2 -96.78 -67.12 38.58
CA ASN A 2 -95.82 -68.00 39.27
C ASN A 2 -96.28 -68.33 40.71
N ASN A 3 -97.35 -69.13 40.85
CA ASN A 3 -97.88 -69.54 42.16
C ASN A 3 -97.12 -70.77 42.70
N ASN A 4 -96.73 -70.78 43.98
CA ASN A 4 -95.91 -71.82 44.63
C ASN A 4 -94.58 -72.16 43.92
N LYS A 5 -93.93 -71.17 43.29
CA LYS A 5 -92.62 -71.35 42.65
C LYS A 5 -91.53 -70.55 43.36
N LEU A 6 -90.33 -71.14 43.47
CA LEU A 6 -89.11 -70.53 44.00
C LEU A 6 -88.05 -70.31 42.90
N ASP A 7 -88.49 -70.28 41.64
CA ASP A 7 -87.61 -70.00 40.51
C ASP A 7 -87.27 -68.51 40.41
N GLU A 8 -86.19 -68.18 39.71
CA GLU A 8 -85.73 -66.81 39.57
C GLU A 8 -86.86 -65.86 39.10
N ALA A 9 -87.69 -66.31 38.16
CA ALA A 9 -88.83 -65.54 37.65
C ALA A 9 -89.90 -65.23 38.72
N ALA A 10 -90.02 -66.01 39.80
CA ALA A 10 -90.92 -65.69 40.92
C ALA A 10 -90.33 -64.62 41.86
N LEU A 11 -89.00 -64.54 41.95
CA LEU A 11 -88.27 -63.67 42.88
C LEU A 11 -87.84 -62.33 42.26
N LEU A 12 -87.70 -62.27 40.93
CA LEU A 12 -87.03 -61.20 40.18
C LEU A 12 -87.60 -59.79 40.39
N ALA A 13 -88.90 -59.64 40.70
CA ALA A 13 -89.52 -58.34 41.03
C ALA A 13 -89.88 -58.22 42.53
N GLY A 14 -89.00 -58.68 43.42
CA GLY A 14 -89.19 -58.58 44.88
C GLY A 14 -90.29 -59.49 45.39
N CYS A 15 -90.18 -60.80 45.09
CA CYS A 15 -91.20 -61.83 45.39
C CYS A 15 -92.55 -61.63 44.68
N ARG A 16 -92.57 -60.83 43.60
CA ARG A 16 -93.71 -60.73 42.67
C ARG A 16 -93.32 -61.38 41.36
N GLY A 17 -94.12 -62.34 40.89
CA GLY A 17 -93.79 -63.13 39.71
C GLY A 17 -93.73 -62.31 38.42
N VAL A 18 -92.69 -62.54 37.62
CA VAL A 18 -92.43 -61.93 36.31
C VAL A 18 -92.73 -62.95 35.19
N PHE A 19 -93.09 -62.47 34.00
CA PHE A 19 -93.52 -63.30 32.86
C PHE A 19 -92.45 -64.29 32.37
N SER A 20 -91.18 -63.91 32.37
CA SER A 20 -90.06 -64.76 31.98
C SER A 20 -88.76 -64.27 32.62
N LYS A 21 -87.76 -65.15 32.72
CA LYS A 21 -86.40 -64.78 33.15
C LYS A 21 -85.67 -64.04 32.03
N ALA A 22 -84.94 -62.99 32.36
CA ALA A 22 -84.03 -62.28 31.46
C ALA A 22 -82.58 -62.58 31.87
N SER A 23 -81.65 -62.65 30.91
CA SER A 23 -80.23 -62.81 31.21
C SER A 23 -79.60 -61.48 31.66
N TYR A 24 -78.66 -61.54 32.60
CA TYR A 24 -77.89 -60.37 33.02
C TYR A 24 -76.69 -60.15 32.09
N ILE A 25 -76.64 -59.02 31.41
CA ILE A 25 -75.54 -58.65 30.50
C ILE A 25 -74.20 -58.42 31.23
N THR A 26 -74.22 -58.23 32.54
CA THR A 26 -73.05 -57.87 33.36
C THR A 26 -72.24 -59.07 33.86
N MET A 27 -72.82 -60.28 33.85
CA MET A 27 -72.20 -61.48 34.46
C MET A 27 -71.61 -62.45 33.43
N GLY A 28 -71.96 -62.31 32.14
CA GLY A 28 -71.54 -63.25 31.10
C GLY A 28 -72.25 -64.61 31.19
N SER A 29 -71.66 -65.65 30.56
CA SER A 29 -72.17 -67.02 30.64
C SER A 29 -71.45 -67.79 31.77
N LYS A 30 -72.07 -68.87 32.28
CA LYS A 30 -71.49 -69.66 33.39
C LYS A 30 -70.12 -70.27 33.05
N GLU A 31 -69.88 -70.54 31.77
CA GLU A 31 -68.61 -71.10 31.27
C GLU A 31 -67.53 -70.03 31.04
N LYS A 32 -67.94 -68.76 30.84
CA LYS A 32 -67.04 -67.63 30.65
C LYS A 32 -67.64 -66.36 31.27
N PRO A 33 -67.38 -66.10 32.56
CA PRO A 33 -67.84 -64.89 33.22
C PRO A 33 -67.16 -63.65 32.62
N GLU A 34 -67.85 -62.51 32.63
CA GLU A 34 -67.31 -61.28 32.05
C GLU A 34 -66.21 -60.67 32.93
N GLU A 35 -65.06 -60.37 32.34
CA GLU A 35 -63.92 -59.78 33.05
C GLU A 35 -64.16 -58.29 33.36
N TYR A 36 -64.05 -57.92 34.64
CA TYR A 36 -64.32 -56.55 35.11
C TYR A 36 -63.35 -55.49 34.55
N ILE A 37 -62.07 -55.86 34.32
CA ILE A 37 -61.05 -54.95 33.76
C ILE A 37 -60.38 -55.63 32.56
N LYS A 38 -60.80 -55.25 31.35
CA LYS A 38 -60.12 -55.64 30.11
C LYS A 38 -59.08 -54.57 29.76
N LYS A 39 -57.80 -54.97 29.72
CA LYS A 39 -56.72 -54.04 29.33
C LYS A 39 -56.79 -53.76 27.83
N ILE A 40 -57.33 -52.60 27.48
CA ILE A 40 -57.36 -52.14 26.09
C ILE A 40 -55.93 -51.76 25.69
N PRO A 41 -55.39 -52.26 24.56
CA PRO A 41 -54.06 -51.87 24.12
C PRO A 41 -54.06 -50.36 23.82
N PRO A 42 -53.13 -49.59 24.41
CA PRO A 42 -53.02 -48.17 24.10
C PRO A 42 -52.61 -47.98 22.64
N ARG A 43 -52.94 -46.82 22.06
CA ARG A 43 -52.48 -46.49 20.70
C ARG A 43 -50.96 -46.52 20.67
N SER A 44 -50.39 -47.06 19.60
CA SER A 44 -48.94 -47.24 19.44
C SER A 44 -48.12 -45.95 19.58
N VAL A 45 -48.70 -44.78 19.30
CA VAL A 45 -48.03 -43.46 19.44
C VAL A 45 -47.69 -43.14 20.90
N TYR A 46 -48.43 -43.70 21.87
CA TYR A 46 -48.15 -43.52 23.30
C TYR A 46 -47.01 -44.41 23.81
N THR A 47 -46.57 -45.38 23.01
CA THR A 47 -45.56 -46.36 23.40
C THR A 47 -44.53 -46.48 22.29
N GLY A 48 -43.40 -45.79 22.42
CA GLY A 48 -42.32 -45.89 21.43
C GLY A 48 -41.27 -44.80 21.59
N LYS A 49 -40.23 -44.87 20.76
CA LYS A 49 -39.19 -43.85 20.68
C LYS A 49 -39.64 -42.77 19.69
N HIS A 50 -39.70 -41.52 20.15
CA HIS A 50 -40.00 -40.38 19.29
C HIS A 50 -38.80 -40.00 18.41
N PHE A 51 -39.05 -39.14 17.41
CA PHE A 51 -37.99 -38.59 16.57
C PHE A 51 -36.95 -37.84 17.41
N ALA A 52 -35.68 -38.09 17.12
CA ALA A 52 -34.58 -37.34 17.73
C ALA A 52 -34.43 -35.99 17.03
N THR A 53 -34.28 -34.93 17.81
CA THR A 53 -33.89 -33.61 17.33
C THR A 53 -32.56 -33.24 17.97
N ILE A 54 -31.69 -32.56 17.23
CA ILE A 54 -30.38 -32.13 17.71
C ILE A 54 -30.46 -30.61 17.91
N PRO A 55 -30.30 -30.10 19.14
CA PRO A 55 -30.27 -28.66 19.37
C PRO A 55 -29.06 -28.02 18.69
N GLY A 56 -29.16 -26.74 18.36
CA GLY A 56 -28.01 -25.95 17.92
C GLY A 56 -26.89 -26.04 18.96
N LYS A 57 -25.69 -26.34 18.50
CA LYS A 57 -24.49 -26.34 19.36
C LYS A 57 -23.92 -24.93 19.35
N ASP A 58 -23.63 -24.37 20.52
CA ASP A 58 -22.98 -23.07 20.65
C ASP A 58 -21.45 -23.23 20.72
N GLY A 59 -20.72 -22.33 20.03
CA GLY A 59 -19.26 -22.26 20.06
C GLY A 59 -18.60 -22.16 18.68
N PHE A 60 -17.25 -22.15 18.66
CA PHE A 60 -16.43 -22.08 17.45
C PHE A 60 -15.67 -23.39 17.25
N THR A 61 -16.39 -24.49 17.07
CA THR A 61 -15.80 -25.82 16.82
C THR A 61 -16.37 -26.43 15.54
N ASN A 62 -15.66 -27.40 14.97
CA ASN A 62 -16.05 -28.06 13.73
C ASN A 62 -17.43 -28.75 13.81
N GLU A 63 -17.91 -29.03 15.02
CA GLU A 63 -19.22 -29.65 15.24
C GLU A 63 -20.39 -28.68 15.10
N VAL A 64 -20.13 -27.38 15.20
CA VAL A 64 -21.13 -26.31 15.08
C VAL A 64 -21.42 -26.04 13.61
N TYR A 65 -20.39 -26.10 12.76
CA TYR A 65 -20.55 -25.95 11.31
C TYR A 65 -21.36 -27.10 10.72
N PHE A 66 -22.01 -26.81 9.59
CA PHE A 66 -22.73 -27.82 8.80
C PHE A 66 -21.78 -28.92 8.33
N GLU A 67 -20.64 -28.53 7.76
CA GLU A 67 -19.56 -29.44 7.41
C GLU A 67 -18.71 -29.76 8.65
N LYS A 68 -18.71 -31.04 9.04
CA LYS A 68 -17.93 -31.50 10.21
C LYS A 68 -16.43 -31.54 9.98
N LYS A 69 -16.00 -31.58 8.71
CA LYS A 69 -14.60 -31.56 8.34
C LYS A 69 -14.18 -30.13 8.02
N HIS A 70 -13.27 -29.58 8.81
CA HIS A 70 -12.68 -28.28 8.52
C HIS A 70 -11.47 -28.47 7.60
N ASN A 71 -11.62 -28.05 6.34
CA ASN A 71 -10.55 -28.08 5.36
C ASN A 71 -9.88 -26.70 5.31
N TRP A 72 -8.55 -26.66 5.35
CA TRP A 72 -7.79 -25.44 5.08
C TRP A 72 -7.00 -25.61 3.78
N ILE A 73 -6.83 -24.52 3.04
CA ILE A 73 -6.22 -24.54 1.71
C ILE A 73 -4.76 -25.00 1.71
N SER A 74 -4.04 -24.77 2.81
CA SER A 74 -2.64 -25.15 2.98
C SER A 74 -2.45 -26.63 3.37
N ASP A 75 -3.53 -27.41 3.46
CA ASP A 75 -3.42 -28.83 3.84
C ASP A 75 -2.76 -29.63 2.71
N GLY A 76 -1.73 -30.39 3.05
CA GLY A 76 -0.91 -31.14 2.08
C GLY A 76 0.18 -30.34 1.36
N ASP A 77 0.21 -29.00 1.47
CA ASP A 77 1.31 -28.19 0.91
C ASP A 77 2.50 -28.13 1.87
N LYS A 78 3.71 -28.22 1.32
CA LYS A 78 4.93 -28.15 2.13
C LYS A 78 5.28 -26.70 2.37
N TYR A 79 5.50 -26.36 3.63
CA TYR A 79 6.02 -25.05 3.99
C TYR A 79 7.45 -24.87 3.44
N ILE A 80 7.65 -23.85 2.59
CA ILE A 80 8.94 -23.53 1.96
C ILE A 80 9.28 -22.06 2.21
N ASP A 81 10.27 -21.81 3.07
CA ASP A 81 10.71 -20.46 3.43
C ASP A 81 11.28 -19.66 2.26
N LYS A 82 12.08 -20.32 1.41
CA LYS A 82 12.82 -19.66 0.33
C LYS A 82 12.90 -20.51 -0.92
N LEU A 83 12.82 -19.84 -2.07
CA LEU A 83 13.05 -20.47 -3.37
C LEU A 83 14.55 -20.81 -3.51
N ARG A 84 14.85 -22.08 -3.76
CA ARG A 84 16.23 -22.55 -3.95
C ARG A 84 16.54 -22.68 -5.44
N TYR A 85 17.24 -21.69 -6.00
CA TYR A 85 17.70 -21.69 -7.40
C TYR A 85 18.67 -22.81 -7.76
N LYS A 86 19.24 -23.49 -6.77
CA LYS A 86 20.07 -24.68 -7.00
C LYS A 86 19.24 -25.84 -7.56
N ASP A 87 17.98 -25.92 -7.15
CA ASP A 87 17.10 -27.06 -7.44
C ASP A 87 16.19 -26.78 -8.66
N SER A 88 16.19 -25.54 -9.18
CA SER A 88 15.32 -25.09 -10.27
C SER A 88 15.81 -25.44 -11.69
N GLY A 89 16.88 -26.24 -11.82
CA GLY A 89 17.44 -26.65 -13.11
C GLY A 89 18.07 -25.52 -13.94
N GLN A 90 18.23 -24.33 -13.34
CA GLN A 90 18.81 -23.17 -14.02
C GLN A 90 20.32 -23.34 -14.19
N GLU A 91 20.85 -23.03 -15.38
CA GLU A 91 22.29 -23.05 -15.62
C GLU A 91 22.96 -21.76 -15.13
N LYS A 92 24.09 -21.91 -14.42
CA LYS A 92 24.95 -20.77 -14.07
C LYS A 92 25.81 -20.39 -15.28
N LYS A 93 25.72 -19.14 -15.72
CA LYS A 93 26.57 -18.57 -16.78
C LYS A 93 27.52 -17.55 -16.18
N LYS A 94 28.76 -17.46 -16.69
CA LYS A 94 29.69 -16.38 -16.31
C LYS A 94 29.13 -15.06 -16.82
N GLY A 95 28.79 -14.15 -15.92
CA GLY A 95 28.37 -12.78 -16.24
C GLY A 95 29.52 -11.78 -16.15
N PHE A 96 29.22 -10.50 -16.37
CA PHE A 96 30.22 -9.43 -16.38
C PHE A 96 30.82 -9.17 -14.99
N LEU A 97 30.00 -8.77 -14.01
CA LEU A 97 30.43 -8.51 -12.63
C LEU A 97 29.94 -9.59 -11.65
N THR A 98 28.84 -10.27 -11.99
CA THR A 98 28.21 -11.32 -11.17
C THR A 98 27.97 -12.56 -12.02
N SER A 99 28.30 -13.74 -11.50
CA SER A 99 28.16 -15.03 -12.20
C SER A 99 27.23 -16.02 -11.48
N ASP A 100 26.29 -15.50 -10.68
CA ASP A 100 25.31 -16.30 -9.94
C ASP A 100 24.05 -16.60 -10.77
N PHE A 101 23.12 -17.38 -10.21
CA PHE A 101 21.79 -17.57 -10.79
C PHE A 101 21.08 -16.22 -10.97
N SER A 102 20.22 -16.11 -12.00
CA SER A 102 19.33 -14.94 -12.13
C SER A 102 18.22 -15.03 -11.09
N LYS A 103 18.20 -14.09 -10.14
CA LYS A 103 17.28 -14.08 -8.99
C LYS A 103 16.27 -12.93 -9.03
N ARG A 104 15.75 -12.60 -10.22
CA ARG A 104 14.81 -11.47 -10.37
C ARG A 104 13.46 -11.72 -9.69
N ASP A 105 13.11 -12.98 -9.48
CA ASP A 105 11.90 -13.48 -8.82
C ASP A 105 12.10 -13.75 -7.32
N GLU A 106 13.29 -13.53 -6.75
CA GLU A 106 13.58 -13.83 -5.33
C GLU A 106 12.66 -13.03 -4.39
N PHE A 107 12.30 -11.81 -4.79
CA PHE A 107 11.43 -10.90 -4.05
C PHE A 107 9.94 -11.03 -4.42
N SER A 108 9.57 -12.04 -5.21
CA SER A 108 8.16 -12.42 -5.38
C SER A 108 7.64 -13.21 -4.18
N ASN A 109 8.53 -13.82 -3.38
CA ASN A 109 8.17 -14.52 -2.15
C ASN A 109 8.06 -13.52 -0.98
N VAL A 110 6.87 -13.46 -0.36
CA VAL A 110 6.56 -12.57 0.77
C VAL A 110 7.57 -12.74 1.92
N ILE A 111 7.93 -13.98 2.29
CA ILE A 111 8.87 -14.26 3.37
C ILE A 111 10.22 -13.58 3.10
N ARG A 112 10.71 -13.66 1.86
CA ARG A 112 11.98 -13.05 1.49
C ARG A 112 11.91 -11.52 1.49
N THR A 113 10.76 -10.95 1.11
CA THR A 113 10.55 -9.50 1.20
C THR A 113 10.52 -8.99 2.64
N GLU A 114 9.87 -9.71 3.56
CA GLU A 114 9.87 -9.32 4.98
C GLU A 114 11.25 -9.42 5.60
N GLN A 115 12.00 -10.48 5.30
CA GLN A 115 13.41 -10.60 5.72
C GLN A 115 14.27 -9.42 5.24
N TRP A 116 14.05 -8.96 3.99
CA TRP A 116 14.76 -7.82 3.45
C TRP A 116 14.35 -6.50 4.12
N ARG A 117 13.06 -6.32 4.42
CA ARG A 117 12.59 -5.15 5.19
C ARG A 117 13.15 -5.13 6.60
N GLU A 118 13.24 -6.28 7.25
CA GLU A 118 13.87 -6.41 8.57
C GLU A 118 15.35 -6.00 8.52
N GLN A 119 16.09 -6.47 7.51
CA GLN A 119 17.48 -6.06 7.30
C GLN A 119 17.63 -4.56 7.11
N LEU A 120 16.86 -3.95 6.21
CA LEU A 120 16.89 -2.50 5.97
C LEU A 120 16.53 -1.70 7.23
N SER A 121 15.55 -2.17 8.00
CA SER A 121 15.16 -1.54 9.27
C SER A 121 16.30 -1.57 10.29
N GLN A 122 16.96 -2.73 10.44
CA GLN A 122 18.11 -2.87 11.32
C GLN A 122 19.29 -2.00 10.86
N GLU A 123 19.63 -2.01 9.57
CA GLU A 123 20.69 -1.16 9.00
C GLU A 123 20.43 0.33 9.23
N SER A 124 19.19 0.79 9.02
CA SER A 124 18.79 2.17 9.31
C SER A 124 18.98 2.51 10.79
N ASN A 125 18.61 1.59 11.69
CA ASN A 125 18.77 1.78 13.14
C ASN A 125 20.25 1.78 13.57
N PHE A 126 21.11 1.01 12.91
CA PHE A 126 22.54 1.06 13.17
C PHE A 126 23.19 2.32 12.60
N ALA A 127 22.74 2.79 11.44
CA ALA A 127 23.21 4.03 10.84
C ALA A 127 22.85 5.26 11.70
N SER A 128 21.63 5.33 12.23
CA SER A 128 21.23 6.41 13.14
C SER A 128 22.06 6.39 14.44
N LYS A 129 22.22 5.22 15.06
CA LYS A 129 23.07 5.06 16.26
C LYS A 129 24.53 5.43 16.00
N ALA A 130 25.06 5.08 14.83
CA ALA A 130 26.42 5.46 14.44
C ALA A 130 26.52 6.98 14.31
N LEU A 131 25.57 7.63 13.66
CA LEU A 131 25.52 9.10 13.55
C LEU A 131 25.40 9.79 14.92
N GLU A 132 24.56 9.28 15.83
CA GLU A 132 24.44 9.78 17.20
C GLU A 132 25.76 9.61 17.98
N SER A 133 26.42 8.46 17.84
CA SER A 133 27.74 8.20 18.44
C SER A 133 28.81 9.15 17.88
N PHE A 134 28.80 9.42 16.57
CA PHE A 134 29.72 10.41 15.98
C PHE A 134 29.39 11.83 16.43
N ALA A 135 28.13 12.22 16.52
CA ALA A 135 27.70 13.55 16.95
C ALA A 135 28.05 13.81 18.42
N SER A 136 27.81 12.84 19.29
CA SER A 136 28.16 12.92 20.72
C SER A 136 29.68 12.96 20.93
N ASN A 137 30.46 12.15 20.20
CA ASN A 137 31.93 12.21 20.27
C ASN A 137 32.52 13.48 19.66
N ALA A 138 31.84 14.10 18.69
CA ALA A 138 32.27 15.35 18.05
C ALA A 138 31.75 16.62 18.75
N GLY A 139 30.90 16.49 19.78
CA GLY A 139 30.34 17.63 20.52
C GLY A 139 29.43 18.55 19.70
N LEU A 140 28.85 18.05 18.61
CA LEU A 140 27.94 18.80 17.73
C LEU A 140 26.49 18.43 18.04
N ASP A 141 25.84 19.26 18.86
CA ASP A 141 24.39 19.25 19.06
C ASP A 141 23.72 19.87 17.82
N THR A 142 22.94 19.05 17.11
CA THR A 142 21.97 19.39 16.04
C THR A 142 22.51 19.62 14.61
N PHE A 143 22.16 18.68 13.74
CA PHE A 143 22.15 18.87 12.29
C PHE A 143 20.97 19.78 11.92
N GLN A 144 21.24 21.06 11.63
CA GLN A 144 20.23 21.97 11.08
C GLN A 144 19.88 21.55 9.65
N GLN A 145 18.64 21.13 9.43
CA GLN A 145 18.09 20.93 8.10
C GLN A 145 18.09 22.26 7.33
N ALA A 146 18.65 22.24 6.12
CA ALA A 146 18.71 23.40 5.24
C ALA A 146 17.31 23.93 4.92
N THR A 147 16.97 25.08 5.49
CA THR A 147 15.74 25.81 5.17
C THR A 147 15.80 26.33 3.73
N LYS A 148 14.85 25.90 2.89
CA LYS A 148 14.68 26.44 1.53
C LYS A 148 14.43 27.94 1.60
N LYS A 149 15.12 28.72 0.78
CA LYS A 149 14.81 30.14 0.55
C LYS A 149 13.38 30.26 0.02
N GLU A 150 12.54 31.01 0.74
CA GLU A 150 11.21 31.41 0.31
C GLU A 150 11.35 32.45 -0.81
N GLU A 151 11.12 32.05 -2.06
CA GLU A 151 10.75 33.00 -3.11
C GLU A 151 9.25 33.32 -2.97
N PRO A 152 8.82 34.56 -3.22
CA PRO A 152 7.41 34.93 -3.09
C PRO A 152 6.56 34.13 -4.06
N GLU A 153 5.58 33.38 -3.55
CA GLU A 153 4.66 32.60 -4.36
C GLU A 153 3.79 33.54 -5.22
N LEU A 154 3.95 33.44 -6.54
CA LEU A 154 3.10 34.16 -7.51
C LEU A 154 1.76 33.43 -7.64
N LEU A 155 0.67 34.17 -7.54
CA LEU A 155 -0.68 33.63 -7.69
C LEU A 155 -0.93 33.21 -9.15
N LEU A 156 -1.62 32.08 -9.35
CA LEU A 156 -1.96 31.57 -10.69
C LEU A 156 -2.76 32.58 -11.52
N TYR A 157 -3.67 33.31 -10.88
CA TYR A 157 -4.48 34.33 -11.53
C TYR A 157 -3.62 35.38 -12.27
N ASP A 158 -2.57 35.87 -11.62
CA ASP A 158 -1.66 36.88 -12.17
C ASP A 158 -0.74 36.33 -13.28
N LEU A 159 -0.58 35.00 -13.35
CA LEU A 159 0.18 34.33 -14.42
C LEU A 159 -0.68 34.08 -15.66
N VAL A 160 -1.98 33.80 -15.47
CA VAL A 160 -2.93 33.52 -16.56
C VAL A 160 -3.35 34.80 -17.26
N PHE A 161 -3.58 35.89 -16.51
CA PHE A 161 -3.95 37.18 -17.07
C PHE A 161 -2.71 38.05 -17.25
N GLU A 162 -2.43 38.41 -18.51
CA GLU A 162 -1.24 39.20 -18.85
C GLU A 162 -1.37 40.65 -18.37
N LYS A 163 -0.23 41.26 -18.04
CA LYS A 163 -0.15 42.68 -17.73
C LYS A 163 0.02 43.48 -19.02
N GLU A 164 -0.78 44.53 -19.17
CA GLU A 164 -0.67 45.45 -20.30
C GLU A 164 0.65 46.24 -20.23
N ASP A 165 1.38 46.31 -21.35
CA ASP A 165 2.58 47.14 -21.49
C ASP A 165 2.32 48.30 -22.46
N PRO A 166 2.20 49.55 -21.98
CA PRO A 166 1.91 50.70 -22.82
C PRO A 166 3.10 51.12 -23.70
N ASN A 167 4.31 50.66 -23.42
CA ASN A 167 5.54 51.11 -24.07
C ASN A 167 6.00 50.16 -25.18
N PHE A 168 5.52 48.92 -25.21
CA PHE A 168 5.93 47.94 -26.21
C PHE A 168 5.13 48.13 -27.52
N THR A 169 5.78 48.70 -28.53
CA THR A 169 5.18 49.00 -29.84
C THR A 169 5.27 47.86 -30.86
N GLY A 170 5.61 46.64 -30.43
CA GLY A 170 5.77 45.48 -31.31
C GLY A 170 7.15 45.33 -31.99
N ALA A 171 8.06 46.31 -31.82
CA ALA A 171 9.42 46.26 -32.37
C ALA A 171 10.38 45.40 -31.52
N SER A 172 10.15 44.09 -31.44
CA SER A 172 11.02 43.16 -30.70
C SER A 172 12.26 42.72 -31.49
N LYS A 173 13.39 42.54 -30.78
CA LYS A 173 14.59 41.89 -31.32
C LYS A 173 14.46 40.37 -31.38
N THR A 174 13.59 39.79 -30.55
CA THR A 174 13.29 38.37 -30.58
C THR A 174 12.32 38.08 -31.72
N HIS A 175 12.63 37.06 -32.51
CA HIS A 175 11.73 36.58 -33.56
C HIS A 175 10.48 35.87 -32.99
N ARG A 176 10.53 35.45 -31.73
CA ARG A 176 9.43 34.81 -31.00
C ARG A 176 9.04 35.66 -29.80
N ASP A 177 7.75 35.71 -29.51
CA ASP A 177 7.25 36.22 -28.24
C ASP A 177 7.58 35.23 -27.11
N THR A 178 8.44 35.66 -26.19
CA THR A 178 9.04 34.79 -25.17
C THR A 178 9.49 35.62 -23.98
N LYS A 179 9.24 35.12 -22.76
CA LYS A 179 9.70 35.71 -21.49
C LYS A 179 10.90 34.94 -20.91
N ASN A 180 11.49 34.01 -21.65
CA ASN A 180 12.64 33.21 -21.19
C ASN A 180 13.91 34.07 -21.08
N ARG A 181 14.39 34.28 -19.84
CA ARG A 181 15.59 35.09 -19.55
C ARG A 181 16.81 34.67 -20.35
N THR A 182 17.02 33.36 -20.55
CA THR A 182 18.19 32.82 -21.28
C THR A 182 18.16 33.06 -22.79
N GLN A 183 16.99 33.42 -23.33
CA GLN A 183 16.80 33.80 -24.72
C GLN A 183 16.85 35.32 -24.90
N LEU A 184 16.43 36.08 -23.87
CA LEU A 184 16.45 37.53 -23.88
C LEU A 184 17.86 38.11 -23.70
N THR A 185 18.70 37.46 -22.87
CA THR A 185 20.08 37.90 -22.61
C THR A 185 21.09 36.83 -22.98
N LYS A 186 22.26 37.28 -23.44
CA LYS A 186 23.42 36.38 -23.66
C LYS A 186 24.00 35.92 -22.33
N ASP A 187 24.01 36.81 -21.34
CA ASP A 187 24.49 36.49 -19.99
C ASP A 187 23.50 35.57 -19.29
N ARG A 188 24.03 34.49 -18.72
CA ARG A 188 23.25 33.45 -18.04
C ARG A 188 23.87 33.16 -16.69
N ASN A 189 23.03 33.04 -15.67
CA ASN A 189 23.44 32.58 -14.36
C ASN A 189 23.14 31.08 -14.25
N LEU A 190 24.17 30.27 -14.01
CA LEU A 190 24.07 28.80 -14.04
C LEU A 190 23.76 28.19 -12.66
N GLY A 191 23.90 28.97 -11.57
CA GLY A 191 23.58 28.50 -10.22
C GLY A 191 24.45 27.32 -9.78
N SER A 192 23.82 26.26 -9.26
CA SER A 192 24.50 25.05 -8.78
C SER A 192 24.99 24.11 -9.89
N MET A 193 24.43 24.23 -11.09
CA MET A 193 24.83 23.40 -12.22
C MET A 193 25.95 24.13 -12.98
N SER A 194 27.06 23.46 -13.25
CA SER A 194 28.12 24.02 -14.09
C SER A 194 28.59 23.01 -15.12
N THR A 195 28.87 23.50 -16.33
CA THR A 195 29.52 22.67 -17.35
C THR A 195 31.00 22.54 -17.04
N THR A 196 31.62 21.45 -17.50
CA THR A 196 33.07 21.24 -17.35
C THR A 196 33.89 22.37 -17.95
N THR A 197 33.43 22.96 -19.06
CA THR A 197 34.05 24.11 -19.70
C THR A 197 34.00 25.38 -18.85
N ALA A 198 32.86 25.69 -18.24
CA ALA A 198 32.71 26.86 -17.37
C ALA A 198 33.54 26.75 -16.08
N LEU A 199 33.77 25.52 -15.60
CA LEU A 199 34.67 25.29 -14.46
C LEU A 199 36.14 25.44 -14.83
N THR A 200 36.51 25.05 -16.06
CA THR A 200 37.91 25.02 -16.51
C THR A 200 38.40 26.42 -16.90
N TYR A 201 37.58 27.20 -17.59
CA TYR A 201 37.94 28.52 -18.07
C TYR A 201 37.38 29.60 -17.15
N THR A 202 38.24 30.10 -16.26
CA THR A 202 37.95 31.24 -15.39
C THR A 202 38.72 32.48 -15.86
N ALA A 203 38.21 33.67 -15.54
CA ALA A 203 38.92 34.90 -15.84
C ALA A 203 40.27 34.91 -15.10
N PRO A 204 41.39 35.24 -15.78
CA PRO A 204 42.70 35.30 -15.11
C PRO A 204 42.68 36.29 -13.95
N THR A 205 43.36 35.96 -12.86
CA THR A 205 43.44 36.84 -11.68
C THR A 205 44.28 38.08 -11.94
N GLU A 206 45.32 37.94 -12.77
CA GLU A 206 46.25 39.01 -13.10
C GLU A 206 46.55 39.06 -14.59
N HIS A 207 46.72 40.28 -15.09
CA HIS A 207 47.14 40.54 -16.46
C HIS A 207 48.33 41.49 -16.44
N THR A 208 49.48 41.03 -16.95
CA THR A 208 50.67 41.86 -17.14
C THR A 208 50.84 42.19 -18.62
N LYS A 209 51.27 43.43 -18.91
CA LYS A 209 51.64 43.81 -20.28
C LYS A 209 52.92 43.04 -20.65
N PRO A 210 53.05 42.55 -21.90
CA PRO A 210 54.26 41.87 -22.32
C PRO A 210 55.45 42.85 -22.36
N ASP A 211 56.63 42.37 -21.96
CA ASP A 211 57.86 43.17 -21.94
C ASP A 211 58.24 43.69 -23.33
N TYR A 212 58.07 42.85 -24.35
CA TYR A 212 58.46 43.13 -25.73
C TYR A 212 57.26 43.08 -26.67
N ALA A 213 56.47 44.15 -26.67
CA ALA A 213 55.46 44.40 -27.69
C ALA A 213 56.05 45.21 -28.85
N ARG A 214 55.68 44.85 -30.09
CA ARG A 214 56.01 45.67 -31.27
C ARG A 214 55.31 47.02 -31.15
N LYS A 215 56.08 48.11 -31.14
CA LYS A 215 55.56 49.48 -31.09
C LYS A 215 55.50 50.07 -32.51
N PRO A 216 54.37 50.63 -32.96
CA PRO A 216 54.21 51.13 -34.32
C PRO A 216 54.82 52.53 -34.50
N ILE A 217 56.13 52.68 -34.25
CA ILE A 217 56.83 53.97 -34.24
C ILE A 217 56.61 54.76 -35.53
N VAL A 218 56.72 54.11 -36.70
CA VAL A 218 56.51 54.77 -38.00
C VAL A 218 55.11 55.35 -38.12
N ARG A 219 54.09 54.60 -37.68
CA ARG A 219 52.70 55.08 -37.71
C ARG A 219 52.50 56.26 -36.76
N ASP A 220 53.14 56.21 -35.60
CA ASP A 220 52.98 57.20 -34.53
C ASP A 220 53.77 58.49 -34.78
N THR A 221 54.91 58.43 -35.50
CA THR A 221 55.81 59.58 -35.66
C THR A 221 55.85 60.16 -37.08
N PHE A 222 55.66 59.36 -38.14
CA PHE A 222 55.78 59.87 -39.51
C PHE A 222 54.52 60.60 -39.98
N PHE A 223 53.35 60.22 -39.47
CA PHE A 223 52.08 60.78 -39.87
C PHE A 223 51.48 61.63 -38.75
N ARG A 224 51.23 62.90 -39.04
CA ARG A 224 50.44 63.80 -38.17
C ARG A 224 49.00 63.77 -38.67
N ARG A 225 48.02 63.87 -37.76
CA ARG A 225 46.58 63.74 -38.11
C ARG A 225 46.18 64.76 -39.19
N GLU A 226 46.20 66.04 -38.87
CA GLU A 226 45.77 67.11 -39.79
C GLU A 226 46.49 68.41 -39.39
N ASN A 227 47.69 68.65 -39.94
CA ASN A 227 48.31 69.98 -39.87
C ASN A 227 49.36 70.15 -40.97
N VAL A 228 49.23 71.22 -41.75
CA VAL A 228 50.15 71.55 -42.85
C VAL A 228 51.33 72.39 -42.36
N LEU A 229 51.13 73.28 -41.37
CA LEU A 229 52.16 74.16 -40.83
C LEU A 229 52.13 74.18 -39.29
N PHE A 230 53.27 73.89 -38.66
CA PHE A 230 53.42 73.94 -37.20
C PHE A 230 53.92 75.33 -36.76
N PRO A 231 53.55 75.80 -35.55
CA PRO A 231 54.06 77.05 -35.02
C PRO A 231 55.58 76.99 -34.79
N GLY A 232 56.28 78.12 -35.00
CA GLY A 232 57.71 78.22 -34.72
C GLY A 232 58.01 78.02 -33.24
N GLY A 233 59.03 77.21 -32.91
CA GLY A 233 59.42 76.91 -31.52
C GLY A 233 58.59 75.81 -30.84
N CYS A 234 57.94 74.91 -31.61
CA CYS A 234 57.11 73.85 -31.04
C CYS A 234 57.89 72.74 -30.31
N ALA A 235 59.21 72.68 -30.46
CA ALA A 235 60.11 71.81 -29.71
C ALA A 235 61.38 72.61 -29.35
N ALA A 236 61.96 72.34 -28.18
CA ALA A 236 63.25 72.89 -27.82
C ALA A 236 64.34 72.13 -28.59
N ASP A 237 64.88 72.75 -29.63
CA ASP A 237 66.01 72.19 -30.38
C ASP A 237 67.32 72.60 -29.69
N PRO A 238 68.09 71.66 -29.11
CA PRO A 238 69.35 71.97 -28.41
C PRO A 238 70.53 72.30 -29.35
N GLY A 239 70.26 72.55 -30.63
CA GLY A 239 71.26 72.78 -31.68
C GLY A 239 71.08 74.09 -32.46
N LEU A 240 70.25 75.00 -31.95
CA LEU A 240 70.11 76.39 -32.42
C LEU A 240 70.49 77.35 -31.29
#